data_AF-A0A3C0L8M6-F1
#
_entry.id   AF-A0A3C0L8M6-F1
#
_cell.length_a   1.000
_cell.length_b   1.000
_cell.length_c   1.000
_cell.angle_alpha   90.00
_cell.angle_beta   90.00
_cell.angle_gamma   90.00
#
_symmetry.space_group_name_H-M   'P 1'
#
loop_
_entity.id
_entity.type
_entity.pdbx_description
1 polymer ?
#
loop_
_entity_poly.entity_id
_entity_poly.type
_entity_poly.pdbx_seq_one_letter_code
_entity_poly.pdbx_strand_id
1 'polypeptide(L)' 'MNRLENILQEVDMEKGYERLTIKERNIISLYYLEGYKEEEIARFYGVSQQAVNKSRKKGINKLMIVF' A
#
# COMPACT_ATOMS: atom_id res chain seq x y z
N MET A 1 -5.15 -28.16 4.40
CA MET A 1 -4.87 -26.72 4.24
C MET A 1 -3.39 -26.52 4.12
N ASN A 2 -2.96 -25.87 3.05
CA ASN A 2 -1.54 -25.64 2.77
C ASN A 2 -1.08 -24.38 3.52
N ARG A 3 0.23 -24.28 3.83
CA ARG A 3 0.79 -23.12 4.55
C ARG A 3 0.42 -21.77 3.88
N LEU A 4 0.27 -21.78 2.56
CA LEU A 4 -0.18 -20.63 1.76
C LEU A 4 -1.65 -20.24 2.02
N GLU A 5 -2.57 -21.22 2.14
CA GLU A 5 -3.98 -20.96 2.45
C GLU A 5 -4.14 -20.35 3.84
N ASN A 6 -3.35 -20.82 4.82
CA ASN A 6 -3.35 -20.24 6.17
C ASN A 6 -2.85 -18.78 6.18
N ILE A 7 -1.77 -18.49 5.45
CA ILE A 7 -1.25 -17.10 5.33
C ILE A 7 -2.30 -16.21 4.67
N LEU A 8 -2.94 -16.67 3.59
CA LEU A 8 -3.99 -15.91 2.90
C LEU A 8 -5.24 -15.70 3.77
N GLN A 9 -5.57 -16.62 4.68
CA GLN A 9 -6.64 -16.47 5.67
C GLN A 9 -6.29 -15.50 6.81
N GLU A 10 -5.00 -15.33 7.14
CA GLU A 10 -4.53 -14.39 8.17
C GLU A 10 -4.43 -12.94 7.67
N VAL A 11 -4.41 -12.70 6.35
CA VAL A 11 -4.42 -11.34 5.79
C VAL A 11 -5.81 -10.72 5.92
N ASP A 12 -6.07 -10.14 7.09
CA ASP A 12 -7.24 -9.29 7.32
C ASP A 12 -7.00 -7.90 6.68
N MET A 13 -7.28 -7.83 5.38
CA MET A 13 -7.07 -6.65 4.55
C MET A 13 -7.89 -5.44 5.05
N GLU A 14 -9.03 -5.68 5.71
CA GLU A 14 -9.87 -4.64 6.32
C GLU A 14 -9.15 -3.99 7.51
N LYS A 15 -8.62 -4.80 8.45
CA LYS A 15 -7.77 -4.28 9.54
C LYS A 15 -6.50 -3.62 9.03
N GLY A 16 -5.90 -4.15 7.96
CA GLY A 16 -4.75 -3.53 7.30
C GLY A 16 -5.09 -2.14 6.75
N TYR A 17 -6.27 -2.00 6.16
CA TYR A 17 -6.78 -0.76 5.60
C TYR A 17 -7.04 0.30 6.68
N GLU A 18 -7.60 -0.08 7.83
CA GLU A 18 -7.79 0.82 8.98
C GLU A 18 -6.48 1.44 9.47
N ARG A 19 -5.37 0.69 9.41
CA ARG A 19 -4.03 1.13 9.83
C ARG A 19 -3.31 2.05 8.84
N LEU A 20 -3.86 2.20 7.63
CA LEU A 20 -3.30 3.11 6.64
C LEU A 20 -3.57 4.56 7.04
N THR A 21 -2.51 5.36 6.99
CA THR A 21 -2.65 6.83 7.00
C THR A 21 -3.35 7.28 5.73
N ILE A 22 -3.98 8.47 5.78
CA ILE A 22 -4.63 9.08 4.60
C ILE A 22 -3.66 9.16 3.43
N LYS A 23 -2.39 9.53 3.68
CA LYS A 23 -1.36 9.62 2.65
C LYS A 23 -1.07 8.26 2.01
N GLU A 24 -0.94 7.20 2.80
CA GLU A 24 -0.72 5.85 2.27
C GLU A 24 -1.92 5.37 1.46
N ARG A 25 -3.16 5.60 1.92
CA ARG A 25 -4.37 5.26 1.16
C ARG A 25 -4.37 5.93 -0.21
N ASN A 26 -4.16 7.25 -0.23
CA ASN A 26 -4.19 8.01 -1.49
C ASN A 26 -3.11 7.54 -2.47
N ILE A 27 -1.88 7.30 -1.98
CA ILE A 27 -0.79 6.81 -2.82
C ILE A 27 -1.07 5.39 -3.36
N ILE A 28 -1.64 4.50 -2.54
CA ILE A 28 -2.04 3.16 -2.97
C ILE A 28 -3.16 3.23 -4.00
N SER A 29 -4.19 4.05 -3.77
CA SER A 29 -5.30 4.23 -4.72
C SER A 29 -4.81 4.75 -6.06
N LEU A 30 -4.02 5.83 -6.06
CA LEU A 30 -3.46 6.40 -7.29
C LEU A 30 -2.63 5.37 -8.07
N TYR A 31 -1.81 4.57 -7.39
CA TYR A 31 -0.94 3.60 -8.05
C TYR A 31 -1.68 2.35 -8.55
N TYR A 32 -2.48 1.72 -7.69
CA TYR A 32 -3.07 0.40 -7.97
C TYR A 32 -4.48 0.48 -8.57
N LEU A 33 -5.26 1.52 -8.27
CA LEU A 33 -6.64 1.67 -8.77
C LEU A 33 -6.69 2.58 -9.98
N GLU A 34 -5.92 3.67 -9.97
CA GLU A 34 -5.95 4.67 -11.05
C GLU A 34 -4.79 4.52 -12.05
N GLY A 35 -3.80 3.67 -11.75
CA GLY A 35 -2.72 3.33 -12.68
C GLY A 35 -1.60 4.37 -12.82
N TYR A 36 -1.51 5.35 -11.91
CA TYR A 36 -0.44 6.34 -11.91
C TYR A 36 0.92 5.70 -11.59
N LYS A 37 1.98 6.22 -12.19
CA LYS A 37 3.37 5.88 -11.87
C LYS A 37 3.85 6.66 -10.64
N GLU A 38 4.84 6.11 -9.94
CA GLU A 38 5.43 6.76 -8.76
C GLU A 38 5.96 8.17 -9.05
N GLU A 39 6.43 8.42 -10.28
CA GLU A 39 6.89 9.74 -10.72
C GLU A 39 5.77 10.76 -10.87
N GLU A 40 4.62 10.32 -11.35
CA GLU A 40 3.44 11.18 -11.55
C GLU A 40 2.85 11.55 -10.20
N ILE A 41 2.75 10.56 -9.30
CA ILE A 41 2.34 10.77 -7.91
C ILE A 41 3.32 11.70 -7.18
N ALA A 42 4.61 11.54 -7.40
CA ALA A 42 5.64 12.39 -6.80
C ALA A 42 5.50 13.85 -7.25
N ARG A 43 5.28 14.07 -8.56
CA ARG A 43 4.98 15.40 -9.12
C ARG A 43 3.70 15.99 -8.53
N PHE A 44 2.63 15.19 -8.43
CA PHE A 44 1.34 15.62 -7.87
C PHE A 44 1.45 16.10 -6.42
N TYR A 45 2.23 15.40 -5.59
CA TYR A 45 2.42 15.75 -4.18
C TYR A 45 3.60 16.69 -3.90
N GLY A 46 4.38 17.08 -4.91
CA GLY A 46 5.58 17.90 -4.72
C GLY A 46 6.66 17.24 -3.86
N VAL A 47 6.82 15.92 -3.96
CA VAL A 47 7.79 15.13 -3.17
C VAL A 47 8.70 14.32 -4.09
N SER A 48 9.74 13.68 -3.53
CA SER A 48 10.59 12.77 -4.30
C SER A 48 9.87 11.44 -4.61
N GLN A 49 10.24 10.81 -5.74
CA GLN A 49 9.76 9.47 -6.09
C GLN A 49 10.06 8.45 -4.99
N GLN A 50 11.22 8.56 -4.34
CA GLN A 50 11.63 7.71 -3.23
C GLN A 50 10.68 7.83 -2.03
N ALA A 51 10.16 9.03 -1.75
CA ALA A 51 9.18 9.24 -0.70
C ALA A 51 7.85 8.54 -1.03
N VAL A 52 7.40 8.59 -2.29
CA VAL A 52 6.22 7.86 -2.77
C VAL A 52 6.44 6.35 -2.66
N ASN A 53 7.55 5.83 -3.17
CA ASN A 53 7.90 4.41 -3.10
C ASN A 53 7.90 3.90 -1.65
N LYS A 54 8.52 4.65 -0.73
CA LYS A 54 8.56 4.31 0.70
C LYS A 54 7.17 4.30 1.32
N SER A 55 6.33 5.29 1.00
CA SER A 55 4.95 5.36 1.48
C SER A 55 4.11 4.20 0.94
N ARG A 56 4.23 3.89 -0.35
CA ARG A 56 3.52 2.77 -1.00
C ARG A 56 3.91 1.43 -0.38
N LYS A 57 5.22 1.17 -0.23
CA LYS A 57 5.72 -0.07 0.40
C LYS A 57 5.23 -0.22 1.84
N LYS A 58 5.29 0.85 2.64
CA LYS A 58 4.75 0.83 4.02
C LYS A 58 3.26 0.53 4.03
N GLY A 59 2.50 1.17 3.15
CA GLY A 59 1.06 0.95 3.03
C GLY A 59 0.72 -0.49 2.62
N ILE A 60 1.39 -1.04 1.62
CA ILE A 60 1.21 -2.44 1.22
C ILE A 60 1.56 -3.40 2.36
N ASN A 61 2.65 -3.17 3.10
CA ASN A 61 2.99 -4.01 4.24
C ASN A 61 1.92 -4.00 5.33
N LYS A 62 1.24 -2.85 5.53
CA LYS A 62 0.11 -2.76 6.45
C LYS A 62 -1.13 -3.50 5.95
N LEU A 63 -1.40 -3.47 4.64
CA LEU A 63 -2.50 -4.21 4.03
C LEU A 63 -2.27 -5.72 4.06
N MET A 64 -1.03 -6.14 3.85
CA MET A 64 -0.67 -7.55 3.71
C MET A 64 -0.46 -8.27 5.04
N ILE A 65 -0.29 -7.54 6.16
CA ILE A 65 0.09 -8.06 7.49
C ILE A 65 0.78 -9.43 7.39
N VAL A 66 2.00 -9.45 6.86
CA VAL A 66 2.88 -10.62 6.95
C VAL A 66 3.83 -10.35 8.10
N PHE A 67 3.67 -11.09 9.20
CA PHE A 67 4.62 -11.11 10.31
C PHE A 67 5.90 -11.83 9.92
#